data_AF-A0A179V7L3-F1
#
_entry.id   AF-A0A179V7L3-F1
#
_cell.length_a   1.000
_cell.length_b   1.000
_cell.length_c   1.000
_cell.angle_alpha   90.00
_cell.angle_beta   90.00
_cell.angle_gamma   90.00
#
_symmetry.space_group_name_H-M   'P 1'
#
loop_
_entity.id
_entity.type
_entity.pdbx_description
1 polymer ?
#
loop_
_entity_poly.entity_id
_entity_poly.type
_entity_poly.pdbx_seq_one_letter_code
_entity_poly.pdbx_strand_id
1 'polypeptide(L)'
;MGGNGTYIAMTKYPELFTDVRCIVNPQPTSLRPFVENNLARIGAEDQFDAADWLIKVNTGFTIDQLSPLEYAKNCPIPTFIIQVRNDVLTKASDVQAIFDNIPVADKKLFWIENSTRRWDGYNYFPQHPEPMIEWFDKHMK
;
A
#
# COMPACT_ATOMS: atom_id res chain seq x y z
N MET A 1 4.65 7.86 1.02
CA MET A 1 4.32 6.42 0.99
C MET A 1 5.05 5.77 -0.18
N GLY A 2 5.97 4.83 0.06
CA GLY A 2 6.83 4.24 -0.99
C GLY A 2 6.04 3.47 -2.05
N GLY A 3 5.32 2.41 -1.65
CA GLY A 3 4.53 1.57 -2.56
C GLY A 3 3.55 2.33 -3.45
N ASN A 4 2.84 3.32 -2.87
CA ASN A 4 1.87 4.11 -3.64
C ASN A 4 2.57 4.92 -4.75
N GLY A 5 3.67 5.57 -4.40
CA GLY A 5 4.48 6.32 -5.37
C GLY A 5 5.00 5.41 -6.48
N THR A 6 5.41 4.19 -6.15
CA THR A 6 5.86 3.18 -7.11
C THR A 6 4.76 2.81 -8.13
N TYR A 7 3.53 2.52 -7.70
CA TYR A 7 2.44 2.19 -8.64
C TYR A 7 2.05 3.38 -9.54
N ILE A 8 2.04 4.59 -8.98
CA ILE A 8 1.79 5.80 -9.76
C ILE A 8 2.91 6.01 -10.79
N ALA A 9 4.18 5.81 -10.38
CA ALA A 9 5.33 5.92 -11.26
C ALA A 9 5.28 4.88 -12.38
N MET A 10 4.92 3.62 -12.10
CA MET A 10 4.73 2.58 -13.12
C MET A 10 3.62 2.93 -14.11
N THR A 11 2.58 3.63 -13.67
CA THR A 11 1.52 4.10 -14.57
C THR A 11 2.00 5.23 -15.49
N LYS A 12 2.79 6.17 -14.94
CA LYS A 12 3.21 7.38 -15.67
C LYS A 12 4.45 7.19 -16.52
N TYR A 13 5.37 6.33 -16.08
CA TYR A 13 6.68 6.09 -16.65
C TYR A 13 6.99 4.58 -16.67
N PRO A 14 6.16 3.74 -17.30
CA PRO A 14 6.32 2.29 -17.30
C PRO A 14 7.69 1.84 -17.85
N GLU A 15 8.27 2.62 -18.77
CA GLU A 15 9.58 2.36 -19.37
C GLU A 15 10.73 2.34 -18.35
N LEU A 16 10.58 3.02 -17.20
CA LEU A 16 11.60 3.01 -16.15
C LEU A 16 11.62 1.71 -15.34
N PHE A 17 10.64 0.83 -15.55
CA PHE A 17 10.46 -0.40 -14.78
C PHE A 17 10.70 -1.67 -15.60
N THR A 18 11.14 -1.58 -16.86
CA THR A 18 11.36 -2.75 -17.73
C THR A 18 12.39 -3.72 -17.19
N ASP A 19 13.40 -3.21 -16.47
CA ASP A 19 14.49 -4.00 -15.91
C ASP A 19 14.26 -4.37 -14.44
N VAL A 20 13.10 -3.99 -13.88
CA VAL A 20 12.72 -4.32 -12.50
C VAL A 20 12.11 -5.72 -12.46
N ARG A 21 12.82 -6.65 -11.83
CA ARG A 21 12.45 -8.08 -11.83
C ARG A 21 11.31 -8.44 -10.88
N CYS A 22 11.23 -7.76 -9.74
CA CYS A 22 10.17 -7.92 -8.75
C CYS A 22 10.20 -6.76 -7.74
N ILE A 23 9.14 -6.61 -6.93
CA ILE A 23 9.11 -5.68 -5.79
C ILE A 23 8.63 -6.35 -4.52
N VAL A 24 9.14 -5.85 -3.40
CA VAL A 24 8.57 -6.05 -2.06
C VAL A 24 7.99 -4.71 -1.63
N ASN A 25 6.73 -4.71 -1.24
CA ASN A 25 5.95 -3.51 -0.95
C ASN A 25 5.41 -3.57 0.49
N PRO A 26 6.13 -3.00 1.47
CA PRO A 26 5.69 -2.97 2.85
C PRO A 26 4.60 -1.93 3.06
N GLN A 27 3.44 -2.42 3.52
CA GLN A 27 2.32 -1.63 3.98
C GLN A 27 1.76 -0.61 2.94
N PRO A 28 1.47 -0.96 1.68
CA PRO A 28 0.74 -0.06 0.78
C PRO A 28 -0.67 0.19 1.32
N THR A 29 -1.17 1.41 1.24
CA THR A 29 -2.52 1.76 1.69
C THR A 29 -3.04 3.01 1.01
N SER A 30 -4.35 3.13 0.87
CA SER A 30 -5.00 4.39 0.51
C SER A 30 -5.02 5.37 1.69
N LEU A 31 -5.09 6.66 1.39
CA LEU A 31 -5.20 7.70 2.41
C LEU A 31 -6.62 7.74 3.03
N ARG A 32 -7.65 7.32 2.29
CA ARG A 32 -9.05 7.29 2.75
C ARG A 32 -9.26 6.57 4.09
N PRO A 33 -8.92 5.27 4.24
CA PRO A 33 -9.13 4.58 5.51
C PRO A 33 -8.32 5.20 6.65
N PHE A 34 -7.17 5.82 6.35
CA PHE A 34 -6.40 6.56 7.33
C PHE A 34 -7.15 7.77 7.87
N VAL A 35 -7.74 8.58 6.98
CA VAL A 35 -8.52 9.76 7.37
C VAL A 35 -9.80 9.34 8.10
N GLU A 36 -10.55 8.39 7.55
CA GLU A 36 -11.78 7.86 8.16
C GLU A 36 -11.53 7.33 9.59
N ASN A 37 -10.51 6.49 9.78
CA ASN A 37 -10.20 5.92 11.09
C ASN A 37 -9.73 6.98 12.10
N ASN A 38 -8.99 8.01 11.66
CA ASN A 38 -8.56 9.07 12.58
C ASN A 38 -9.72 9.99 12.96
N LEU A 39 -10.60 10.34 12.02
CA LEU A 39 -11.82 11.10 12.31
C LEU A 39 -12.74 10.37 13.27
N ALA A 40 -12.96 9.06 13.08
CA ALA A 40 -13.76 8.25 13.98
C ALA A 40 -13.21 8.21 15.41
N ARG A 41 -11.88 8.16 15.58
CA ARG A 41 -11.25 8.16 16.91
C ARG A 41 -11.46 9.44 17.71
N ILE A 42 -11.71 10.55 17.03
CA ILE A 42 -11.93 11.85 17.67
C ILE A 42 -13.41 12.27 17.66
N GLY A 43 -14.31 11.42 17.15
CA GLY A 43 -15.74 11.70 17.05
C GLY A 43 -16.09 12.77 16.01
N ALA A 44 -15.36 12.79 14.89
CA ALA A 44 -15.50 13.77 13.81
C ALA A 44 -15.75 13.09 12.44
N GLU A 45 -16.47 11.96 12.43
CA GLU A 45 -16.75 11.17 11.23
C GLU A 45 -17.40 11.97 10.10
N ASP A 46 -18.19 12.99 10.45
CA ASP A 46 -18.87 13.90 9.52
C ASP A 46 -17.94 14.93 8.87
N GLN A 47 -16.68 15.03 9.32
CA GLN A 47 -15.70 16.00 8.83
C GLN A 47 -14.84 15.48 7.66
N PHE A 48 -15.20 14.35 7.04
CA PHE A 48 -14.41 13.78 5.95
C PHE A 48 -14.23 14.77 4.79
N ASP A 49 -15.31 15.43 4.35
CA ASP A 49 -15.25 16.37 3.23
C ASP A 49 -14.41 17.62 3.56
N ALA A 50 -14.41 18.06 4.82
CA ALA A 50 -13.56 19.14 5.27
C ALA A 50 -12.07 18.73 5.25
N ALA A 51 -11.76 17.50 5.68
CA ALA A 51 -10.41 16.96 5.62
C ALA A 51 -9.93 16.77 4.17
N ASP A 52 -10.80 16.27 3.28
CA ASP A 52 -10.50 16.12 1.85
C ASP A 52 -10.23 17.49 1.20
N TRP A 53 -11.06 18.49 1.51
CA TRP A 53 -10.86 19.86 1.04
C TRP A 53 -9.52 20.42 1.52
N LEU A 54 -9.17 20.27 2.80
CA LEU A 54 -7.88 20.72 3.34
C LEU A 54 -6.69 20.03 2.66
N ILE A 55 -6.79 18.74 2.36
CA ILE A 55 -5.74 18.03 1.60
C ILE A 55 -5.66 18.59 0.18
N LYS A 56 -6.79 18.82 -0.47
CA LYS A 56 -6.84 19.38 -1.83
C LYS A 56 -6.26 20.78 -1.91
N VAL A 57 -6.55 21.69 -0.98
CA VAL A 57 -5.98 23.05 -1.04
C VAL A 57 -4.47 23.06 -0.79
N ASN A 58 -3.97 22.13 0.03
CA ASN A 58 -2.54 22.05 0.36
C ASN A 58 -1.71 21.30 -0.68
N THR A 59 -2.31 20.31 -1.37
CA THR A 59 -1.57 19.40 -2.26
C THR A 59 -1.99 19.49 -3.72
N GLY A 60 -3.15 20.06 -4.01
CA GLY A 60 -3.80 20.06 -5.33
C GLY A 60 -4.61 18.79 -5.64
N PHE A 61 -4.61 17.77 -4.76
CA PHE A 61 -5.25 16.48 -5.00
C PHE A 61 -6.24 16.13 -3.89
N THR A 62 -7.33 15.45 -4.24
CA THR A 62 -8.21 14.83 -3.23
C THR A 62 -7.53 13.59 -2.64
N ILE A 63 -8.02 13.15 -1.48
CA ILE A 63 -7.62 11.91 -0.79
C ILE A 63 -7.65 10.72 -1.74
N ASP A 64 -8.71 10.58 -2.54
CA ASP A 64 -8.85 9.46 -3.47
C ASP A 64 -7.89 9.54 -4.66
N GLN A 65 -7.54 10.74 -5.12
CA GLN A 65 -6.53 10.92 -6.17
C GLN A 65 -5.12 10.53 -5.72
N LEU A 66 -4.87 10.52 -4.40
CA LEU A 66 -3.63 10.08 -3.77
C LEU A 66 -3.60 8.56 -3.48
N SER A 67 -4.72 7.86 -3.72
CA SER A 67 -4.81 6.41 -3.51
C SER A 67 -3.99 5.64 -4.56
N PRO A 68 -3.35 4.52 -4.17
CA PRO A 68 -2.71 3.61 -5.12
C PRO A 68 -3.70 2.72 -5.88
N LEU A 69 -4.98 2.63 -5.45
CA LEU A 69 -5.94 1.63 -5.94
C LEU A 69 -6.07 1.63 -7.46
N GLU A 70 -6.25 2.81 -8.05
CA GLU A 70 -6.41 2.97 -9.50
C GLU A 70 -5.11 2.73 -10.29
N TYR A 71 -3.96 2.77 -9.62
CA TYR A 71 -2.65 2.63 -10.27
C TYR A 71 -2.08 1.22 -10.11
N ALA A 72 -2.49 0.47 -9.08
CA ALA A 72 -2.06 -0.90 -8.85
C ALA A 72 -2.37 -1.83 -10.04
N LYS A 73 -3.45 -1.55 -10.78
CA LYS A 73 -3.84 -2.25 -12.01
C LYS A 73 -2.84 -2.15 -13.16
N ASN A 74 -1.91 -1.19 -13.08
CA ASN A 74 -0.87 -1.00 -14.07
C ASN A 74 0.49 -1.58 -13.60
N CYS A 75 0.54 -2.27 -12.46
CA CYS A 75 1.77 -2.91 -11.98
C CYS A 75 2.08 -4.15 -12.86
N PRO A 76 3.15 -4.13 -13.68
CA PRO A 76 3.43 -5.23 -14.59
C PRO A 76 4.39 -6.27 -14.01
N ILE A 77 4.86 -6.07 -12.77
CA ILE A 77 5.96 -6.83 -12.18
C ILE A 77 5.50 -7.71 -11.02
N PRO A 78 6.17 -8.85 -10.79
CA PRO A 78 5.93 -9.68 -9.62
C PRO A 78 5.96 -8.86 -8.33
N THR A 79 4.94 -9.02 -7.49
CA THR A 79 4.74 -8.15 -6.34
C THR A 79 4.48 -8.92 -5.04
N PHE A 80 5.29 -8.65 -4.02
CA PHE A 80 5.07 -9.16 -2.66
C PHE A 80 4.65 -8.02 -1.71
N ILE A 81 3.40 -8.06 -1.23
CA ILE A 81 2.89 -7.15 -0.21
C ILE A 81 2.99 -7.80 1.18
N ILE A 82 3.47 -7.03 2.16
CA ILE A 82 3.34 -7.36 3.58
C ILE A 82 2.49 -6.30 4.27
N GLN A 83 1.52 -6.72 5.07
CA GLN A 83 0.64 -5.81 5.78
C GLN A 83 0.23 -6.35 7.15
N VAL A 84 0.10 -5.46 8.15
CA VAL A 84 -0.53 -5.80 9.44
C VAL A 84 -2.04 -5.88 9.24
N ARG A 85 -2.63 -7.06 9.53
CA ARG A 85 -4.05 -7.33 9.23
C ARG A 85 -4.98 -6.43 10.01
N ASN A 86 -4.71 -6.27 11.30
CA ASN A 86 -5.52 -5.48 12.22
C ASN A 86 -4.92 -4.08 12.44
N ASP A 87 -4.24 -3.52 11.44
CA ASP A 87 -3.65 -2.17 11.50
C ASP A 87 -4.75 -1.14 11.79
N VAL A 88 -4.66 -0.51 12.95
CA VAL A 88 -5.68 0.43 13.42
C VAL A 88 -5.76 1.69 12.54
N LEU A 89 -4.71 2.01 11.78
CA LEU A 89 -4.65 3.18 10.90
C LEU A 89 -5.20 2.91 9.50
N THR A 90 -5.51 1.67 9.15
CA THR A 90 -6.12 1.36 7.84
C THR A 90 -7.17 0.25 7.98
N LYS A 91 -7.54 -0.40 6.87
CA LYS A 91 -8.49 -1.51 6.82
C LYS A 91 -7.89 -2.62 5.97
N ALA A 92 -8.02 -3.87 6.41
CA ALA A 92 -7.55 -5.02 5.63
C ALA A 92 -8.19 -5.07 4.23
N SER A 93 -9.44 -4.63 4.09
CA SER A 93 -10.14 -4.55 2.80
C SER A 93 -9.50 -3.58 1.81
N ASP A 94 -8.91 -2.47 2.28
CA ASP A 94 -8.19 -1.52 1.41
C ASP A 94 -6.96 -2.19 0.79
N VAL A 95 -6.16 -2.87 1.63
CA VAL A 95 -4.95 -3.54 1.16
C VAL A 95 -5.26 -4.78 0.31
N GLN A 96 -6.33 -5.51 0.65
CA GLN A 96 -6.83 -6.59 -0.19
C GLN A 96 -7.24 -6.06 -1.57
N ALA A 97 -7.96 -4.94 -1.66
CA ALA A 97 -8.33 -4.33 -2.93
C ALA A 97 -7.11 -3.87 -3.74
N ILE A 98 -6.08 -3.29 -3.10
CA ILE A 98 -4.81 -2.96 -3.75
C ILE A 98 -4.16 -4.22 -4.33
N PHE A 99 -4.08 -5.30 -3.54
CA PHE A 99 -3.51 -6.57 -3.97
C PHE A 99 -4.30 -7.20 -5.12
N ASP A 100 -5.62 -7.19 -5.05
CA ASP A 100 -6.50 -7.78 -6.06
C ASP A 100 -6.38 -7.05 -7.40
N ASN A 101 -6.22 -5.71 -7.36
CA ASN A 101 -6.04 -4.89 -8.56
C ASN A 101 -4.73 -5.19 -9.31
N ILE A 102 -3.69 -5.71 -8.65
CA ILE A 102 -2.42 -6.04 -9.34
C ILE A 102 -2.68 -7.17 -10.36
N PRO A 103 -2.40 -6.96 -11.65
CA PRO A 103 -2.82 -7.90 -12.70
C PRO A 103 -1.93 -9.14 -12.82
N VAL A 104 -0.69 -9.10 -12.31
CA VAL A 104 0.24 -10.21 -12.46
C VAL A 104 -0.19 -11.42 -11.62
N ALA A 105 -0.02 -12.62 -12.18
CA ALA A 105 -0.30 -13.86 -11.46
C ALA A 105 0.72 -14.11 -10.33
N ASP A 106 1.98 -13.71 -10.53
CA ASP A 106 3.04 -13.86 -9.52
C ASP A 106 2.97 -12.72 -8.50
N LYS A 107 2.03 -12.84 -7.58
CA LYS A 107 1.86 -11.90 -6.48
C LYS A 107 1.63 -12.64 -5.16
N LYS A 108 2.14 -12.07 -4.07
CA LYS A 108 2.01 -12.61 -2.71
C LYS A 108 1.50 -11.52 -1.78
N LEU A 109 0.57 -11.88 -0.89
CA LEU A 109 0.11 -11.04 0.21
C LEU A 109 0.36 -11.77 1.51
N PHE A 110 1.17 -11.19 2.39
CA PHE A 110 1.48 -11.72 3.71
C PHE A 110 0.86 -10.83 4.78
N TRP A 111 0.00 -11.44 5.60
CA TRP A 111 -0.66 -10.79 6.71
C TRP A 111 0.09 -11.05 8.02
N ILE A 112 0.47 -9.97 8.71
CA ILE A 112 0.92 -10.04 10.10
C ILE A 112 -0.34 -10.00 10.97
N GLU A 113 -0.70 -11.16 11.53
CA GLU A 113 -1.94 -11.36 12.27
C GLU A 113 -1.84 -10.89 13.73
N ASN A 114 -0.66 -11.03 14.35
CA ASN A 114 -0.43 -10.81 15.79
C ASN A 114 -0.04 -9.36 16.14
N SER A 115 -0.53 -8.37 15.41
CA SER A 115 -0.31 -6.96 15.72
C SER A 115 -1.46 -6.07 15.26
N THR A 116 -1.57 -4.91 15.90
CA THR A 116 -2.43 -3.80 15.49
C THR A 116 -1.63 -2.56 15.08
N ARG A 117 -0.30 -2.58 15.26
CA ARG A 117 0.58 -1.43 15.06
C ARG A 117 1.18 -1.47 13.67
N ARG A 118 0.88 -0.45 12.87
CA ARG A 118 1.46 -0.27 11.53
C ARG A 118 2.99 -0.36 11.49
N TRP A 119 3.68 0.12 12.52
CA TRP A 119 5.14 0.12 12.55
C TRP A 119 5.74 -1.29 12.66
N ASP A 120 4.99 -2.26 13.17
CA ASP A 120 5.47 -3.65 13.22
C ASP A 120 5.62 -4.24 11.82
N GLY A 121 4.79 -3.83 10.85
CA GLY A 121 4.94 -4.27 9.46
C GLY A 121 6.14 -3.66 8.74
N TYR A 122 6.53 -2.43 9.07
CA TYR A 122 7.77 -1.84 8.55
C TYR A 122 9.03 -2.46 9.18
N ASN A 123 8.91 -2.96 10.42
CA ASN A 123 10.01 -3.58 11.16
C ASN A 123 10.01 -5.12 11.09
N TYR A 124 9.14 -5.72 10.28
CA TYR A 124 8.99 -7.18 10.22
C TYR A 124 10.21 -7.88 9.64
N PHE A 125 10.67 -7.47 8.45
CA PHE A 125 11.78 -8.14 7.76
C PHE A 125 13.15 -8.06 8.46
N PRO A 126 13.47 -7.01 9.24
CA PRO A 126 14.64 -7.06 10.13
C PRO A 126 14.62 -8.22 11.15
N GLN A 127 13.44 -8.69 11.56
CA GLN A 127 13.29 -9.78 12.55
C GLN A 127 12.98 -11.13 11.89
N HIS A 128 12.35 -11.09 10.72
CA HIS A 128 11.91 -12.25 9.94
C HIS A 128 12.26 -12.04 8.47
N PRO A 129 13.55 -12.09 8.10
CA PRO A 129 14.00 -11.78 6.74
C PRO A 129 13.64 -12.86 5.72
N GLU A 130 13.36 -14.08 6.17
CA GLU A 130 13.21 -15.28 5.34
C GLU A 130 12.19 -15.09 4.20
N PRO A 131 10.95 -14.59 4.43
CA PRO A 131 9.98 -14.44 3.34
C PRO A 131 10.40 -13.43 2.28
N MET A 132 11.20 -12.42 2.64
CA MET A 132 11.73 -11.43 1.71
C MET A 132 12.91 -12.00 0.92
N ILE A 133 13.82 -12.72 1.59
CA ILE A 133 14.96 -13.39 0.94
C ILE A 133 14.44 -14.43 -0.06
N GLU A 134 13.51 -15.30 0.33
CA GLU A 134 12.90 -16.30 -0.56
C GLU A 134 12.26 -15.66 -1.79
N TRP A 135 11.59 -14.51 -1.60
CA TRP A 135 10.99 -13.78 -2.70
C TRP A 135 12.03 -13.29 -3.70
N PHE A 136 13.12 -12.69 -3.21
CA PHE A 136 14.20 -12.25 -4.09
C PHE A 136 14.95 -13.42 -4.74
N ASP A 137 15.24 -14.49 -4.00
CA ASP A 137 15.89 -15.69 -4.53
C ASP A 137 15.10 -16.33 -5.67
N LYS A 138 13.76 -16.28 -5.61
CA LYS A 138 12.89 -16.76 -6.69
C LYS A 138 13.03 -15.90 -7.96
N HIS A 139 13.16 -14.58 -7.83
CA HIS A 139 13.03 -13.64 -8.94
C HIS A 139 14.34 -13.03 -9.44
N MET A 140 15.46 -13.20 -8.73
CA MET A 140 16.75 -12.57 -9.03
C MET A 140 17.78 -13.54 -9.63
N LYS A 141 17.37 -14.78 -9.96
CA LYS A 141 18.23 -15.79 -10.62
C LYS A 141 18.47 -15.51 -12.10
#